data_AF-A0A4R6LJP2-F1
#
_entry.id   AF-A0A4R6LJP2-F1
#
_cell.length_a   1.000
_cell.length_b   1.000
_cell.length_c   1.000
_cell.angle_alpha   90.00
_cell.angle_beta   90.00
_cell.angle_gamma   90.00
#
_symmetry.space_group_name_H-M   'P 1'
#
loop_
_entity.id
_entity.type
_entity.pdbx_description
1 polymer ?
#
loop_
_entity_poly.entity_id
_entity_poly.type
_entity_poly.pdbx_seq_one_letter_code
_entity_poly.pdbx_strand_id
1 'polypeptide(L)'
;MVNKILGLVFLLCIFSCKEKIEDIQIQKEKLNEVNQDEVRTISTMTTNYDTLINRVKKYGDTDAYDELFYSFKDCCFDQRTDSVMVYSMIMAEKYHYERAYFDYFSAFCEKNNVEENYQDFSKIDISKTDKVSKKQAEDWLRIMLSKKLITQEDFNNVKR
;
A
#
# COMPACT_ATOMS: atom_id res chain seq x y z
N MET A 1 23.70 -71.50 7.61
CA MET A 1 23.99 -71.33 6.17
C MET A 1 23.36 -70.00 5.73
N VAL A 2 23.76 -68.86 6.30
CA VAL A 2 24.88 -68.00 5.87
C VAL A 2 25.04 -67.97 4.36
N ASN A 3 24.87 -66.77 3.80
CA ASN A 3 25.31 -66.34 2.49
C ASN A 3 24.73 -67.09 1.30
N LYS A 4 23.73 -66.46 0.64
CA LYS A 4 23.61 -66.42 -0.83
C LYS A 4 22.49 -65.52 -1.38
N ILE A 5 21.79 -64.75 -0.55
CA ILE A 5 20.71 -63.85 -1.03
C ILE A 5 21.17 -62.38 -1.10
N LEU A 6 22.30 -62.02 -0.47
CA LEU A 6 22.84 -60.65 -0.47
C LEU A 6 23.78 -60.34 -1.65
N GLY A 7 23.94 -61.26 -2.61
CA GLY A 7 24.80 -61.08 -3.79
C GLY A 7 24.06 -60.81 -5.10
N LEU A 8 22.74 -60.96 -5.12
CA LEU A 8 21.95 -60.89 -6.36
C LEU A 8 21.31 -59.51 -6.60
N VAL A 9 21.35 -58.63 -5.60
CA VAL A 9 20.81 -57.25 -5.71
C VAL A 9 21.87 -56.26 -6.21
N PHE A 10 23.15 -56.61 -6.19
CA PHE A 10 24.24 -55.68 -6.55
C PHE A 10 24.68 -55.73 -8.03
N LEU A 11 24.04 -56.57 -8.85
CA LEU A 11 24.45 -56.82 -10.25
C LEU A 11 23.51 -56.22 -11.31
N LEU A 12 22.57 -55.37 -10.90
CA LEU A 12 21.67 -54.64 -11.82
C LEU A 12 22.00 -53.14 -11.97
N CYS A 13 23.07 -52.65 -11.32
CA CYS A 13 23.33 -51.19 -11.23
C CYS A 13 24.36 -50.63 -12.21
N ILE A 14 24.92 -51.37 -13.17
CA ILE A 14 26.08 -50.87 -13.95
C ILE A 14 25.98 -50.87 -15.48
N PHE A 15 24.85 -51.23 -16.10
CA PHE A 15 24.71 -51.00 -17.54
C PHE A 15 23.28 -50.61 -17.90
N SER A 16 23.04 -49.30 -18.03
CA SER A 16 22.74 -48.73 -19.34
C SER A 16 22.31 -47.26 -19.22
N CYS A 17 23.26 -46.37 -18.92
CA CYS A 17 23.25 -45.08 -19.60
C CYS A 17 23.86 -45.30 -21.00
N LYS A 18 23.00 -45.37 -22.02
CA LYS A 18 23.33 -44.89 -23.36
C LYS A 18 22.25 -43.90 -23.76
N GLU A 19 22.74 -42.69 -23.93
CA GLU A 19 22.07 -41.46 -24.32
C GLU A 19 21.17 -41.65 -25.54
N LYS A 20 19.92 -41.25 -25.41
CA LYS A 20 19.13 -40.71 -26.52
C LYS A 20 18.72 -39.31 -26.11
N ILE A 21 19.24 -38.34 -26.85
CA ILE A 21 18.84 -36.95 -26.80
C ILE A 21 17.43 -36.89 -27.38
N GLU A 22 16.43 -36.79 -26.51
CA GLU A 22 15.10 -36.31 -26.85
C GLU A 22 14.89 -35.00 -26.09
N ASP A 23 14.67 -33.93 -26.84
CA ASP A 23 14.38 -32.59 -26.31
C ASP A 23 13.26 -32.66 -25.28
N ILE A 24 13.63 -32.47 -24.02
CA ILE A 24 12.68 -32.34 -22.92
C ILE A 24 12.01 -30.98 -23.10
N GLN A 25 10.82 -30.97 -23.70
CA GLN A 25 9.86 -29.90 -23.53
C GLN A 25 9.45 -29.86 -22.06
N ILE A 26 10.22 -29.09 -21.27
CA ILE A 26 9.82 -28.66 -19.94
C ILE A 26 8.52 -27.89 -20.14
N GLN A 27 7.42 -28.45 -19.64
CA GLN A 27 6.18 -27.73 -19.41
C GLN A 27 6.51 -26.59 -18.45
N LYS A 28 6.80 -25.41 -19.02
CA LYS A 28 6.74 -24.15 -18.30
C LYS A 28 5.30 -24.04 -17.80
N GLU A 29 5.12 -24.27 -16.51
CA GLU A 29 4.00 -23.69 -15.78
C GLU A 29 3.90 -22.22 -16.20
N LYS A 30 2.69 -21.78 -16.55
CA LYS A 30 2.34 -20.40 -16.86
C LYS A 30 2.62 -19.52 -15.64
N LEU A 31 3.88 -19.21 -15.38
CA LEU A 31 4.28 -17.95 -14.79
C LEU A 31 3.94 -16.92 -15.85
N ASN A 32 2.86 -16.16 -15.63
CA ASN A 32 2.60 -14.97 -16.43
C ASN A 32 3.91 -14.17 -16.44
N GLU A 33 4.51 -14.09 -17.61
CA GLU A 33 5.66 -13.28 -17.91
C GLU A 33 5.25 -11.84 -17.57
N VAL A 34 5.59 -11.39 -16.36
CA VAL A 34 5.50 -9.98 -16.01
C VAL A 34 6.43 -9.30 -17.00
N ASN A 35 5.84 -8.62 -17.96
CA ASN A 35 6.52 -7.88 -19.01
C ASN A 35 7.46 -6.87 -18.32
N GLN A 36 8.72 -7.25 -18.14
CA GLN A 36 9.69 -6.44 -17.41
C GLN A 36 10.04 -5.14 -18.17
N ASP A 37 9.69 -5.07 -19.45
CA ASP A 37 9.83 -3.87 -20.27
C ASP A 37 8.85 -2.75 -19.87
N GLU A 38 7.90 -3.02 -18.97
CA GLU A 38 7.05 -2.00 -18.34
C GLU A 38 7.20 -1.92 -16.82
N VAL A 39 8.37 -2.29 -16.29
CA VAL A 39 8.77 -1.84 -14.93
C VAL A 39 9.09 -0.35 -15.02
N ARG A 40 8.06 0.48 -14.92
CA ARG A 40 8.23 1.93 -14.74
C ARG A 40 8.70 2.18 -13.31
N THR A 41 10.00 2.40 -13.14
CA THR A 41 10.53 3.04 -11.94
C THR A 41 9.84 4.40 -11.77
N ILE A 42 9.45 4.76 -10.53
CA ILE A 42 8.79 6.04 -10.18
C ILE A 42 9.51 7.25 -10.84
N SER A 43 10.82 7.17 -11.01
CA SER A 43 11.65 8.20 -11.67
C SER A 43 11.39 8.42 -13.16
N THR A 44 10.65 7.54 -13.86
CA THR A 44 10.32 7.67 -15.29
C THR A 44 8.95 8.31 -15.55
N MET A 45 8.16 8.55 -14.50
CA MET A 45 6.92 9.29 -14.61
C MET A 45 7.21 10.79 -14.66
N THR A 46 7.58 11.32 -15.84
CA THR A 46 7.33 12.75 -16.13
C THR A 46 5.84 12.94 -16.41
N THR A 47 4.96 12.39 -15.57
CA THR A 47 3.52 12.57 -15.74
C THR A 47 3.21 14.00 -15.35
N ASN A 48 2.61 14.74 -16.28
CA ASN A 48 2.18 16.10 -16.02
C ASN A 48 1.22 16.11 -14.81
N TYR A 49 1.60 16.78 -13.71
CA TYR A 49 0.79 16.91 -12.49
C TYR A 49 -0.65 17.32 -12.80
N ASP A 50 -0.88 18.19 -13.78
CA ASP A 50 -2.23 18.60 -14.18
C ASP A 50 -3.06 17.43 -14.70
N THR A 51 -2.44 16.46 -15.38
CA THR A 51 -3.12 15.25 -15.86
C THR A 51 -3.52 14.38 -14.69
N LEU A 52 -2.61 14.12 -13.75
CA LEU A 52 -2.92 13.34 -12.54
C LEU A 52 -4.00 14.01 -11.70
N ILE A 53 -3.86 15.32 -11.45
CA ILE A 53 -4.83 16.13 -10.70
C ILE A 53 -6.20 16.07 -11.35
N ASN A 54 -6.27 16.18 -12.68
CA ASN A 54 -7.53 16.06 -13.40
C ASN A 54 -8.15 14.67 -13.26
N ARG A 55 -7.35 13.61 -13.31
CA ARG A 55 -7.83 12.23 -13.15
C ARG A 55 -8.40 11.99 -11.75
N VAL A 56 -7.69 12.44 -10.71
CA VAL A 56 -8.17 12.38 -9.32
C VAL A 56 -9.46 13.19 -9.15
N LYS A 57 -9.47 14.46 -9.57
CA LYS A 57 -10.62 15.36 -9.37
C LYS A 57 -11.88 14.94 -10.13
N LYS A 58 -11.73 14.39 -11.34
CA LYS A 58 -12.85 14.05 -12.24
C LYS A 58 -13.32 12.61 -12.09
N TYR A 59 -12.40 11.68 -11.90
CA TYR A 59 -12.69 10.25 -11.99
C TYR A 59 -12.41 9.47 -10.71
N GLY A 60 -11.74 10.06 -9.70
CA GLY A 60 -11.35 9.32 -8.51
C GLY A 60 -10.32 8.23 -8.82
N ASP A 61 -9.48 8.48 -9.83
CA ASP A 61 -8.45 7.55 -10.30
C ASP A 61 -7.45 7.26 -9.18
N THR A 62 -7.45 6.02 -8.68
CA THR A 62 -6.62 5.60 -7.55
C THR A 62 -5.15 5.52 -7.90
N ASP A 63 -4.81 5.15 -9.13
CA ASP A 63 -3.41 5.07 -9.58
C ASP A 63 -2.82 6.47 -9.69
N ALA A 64 -3.59 7.42 -10.24
CA ALA A 64 -3.20 8.82 -10.28
C ALA A 64 -3.13 9.45 -8.89
N TYR A 65 -4.00 9.03 -7.96
CA TYR A 65 -3.94 9.45 -6.56
C TYR A 65 -2.68 8.92 -5.86
N ASP A 66 -2.33 7.66 -6.05
CA ASP A 66 -1.13 7.07 -5.45
C ASP A 66 0.14 7.76 -5.97
N GLU A 67 0.23 8.01 -7.28
CA GLU A 67 1.34 8.73 -7.88
C GLU A 67 1.46 10.15 -7.31
N LEU A 68 0.35 10.89 -7.20
CA LEU A 68 0.33 12.21 -6.55
C LEU A 68 0.72 12.14 -5.08
N PHE A 69 0.18 11.17 -4.34
CA PHE A 69 0.44 11.00 -2.92
C PHE A 69 1.93 10.86 -2.65
N TYR A 70 2.60 9.91 -3.32
CA TYR A 70 4.05 9.70 -3.14
C TYR A 70 4.85 10.90 -3.62
N SER A 71 4.46 11.51 -4.74
CA SER A 71 5.09 12.74 -5.22
C SER A 71 5.03 13.89 -4.21
N PHE A 72 3.91 14.04 -3.48
CA PHE A 72 3.80 15.03 -2.40
C PHE A 72 4.61 14.64 -1.17
N LYS A 73 4.68 13.35 -0.81
CA LYS A 73 5.49 12.88 0.33
C LYS A 73 6.99 13.15 0.15
N ASP A 74 7.47 13.16 -1.10
CA ASP A 74 8.86 13.47 -1.45
C ASP A 74 9.16 14.98 -1.55
N CYS A 75 8.14 15.83 -1.36
CA CYS A 75 8.24 17.28 -1.52
C CYS A 75 8.49 18.02 -0.18
N CYS A 76 8.42 19.36 -0.18
CA CYS A 76 8.57 20.13 1.06
C CYS A 76 7.35 20.00 1.99
N PHE A 77 7.52 20.34 3.27
CA PHE A 77 6.53 20.11 4.33
C PHE A 77 5.12 20.62 3.98
N ASP A 78 5.00 21.84 3.46
CA ASP A 78 3.70 22.43 3.12
C ASP A 78 3.02 21.67 1.99
N GLN A 79 3.76 21.31 0.95
CA GLN A 79 3.21 20.52 -0.16
C GLN A 79 2.85 19.11 0.28
N ARG A 80 3.64 18.51 1.16
CA ARG A 80 3.40 17.19 1.72
C ARG A 80 2.15 17.11 2.59
N THR A 81 1.87 18.16 3.36
CA THR A 81 0.71 18.19 4.25
C THR A 81 -0.53 18.73 3.52
N ASP A 82 -0.48 19.95 2.99
CA ASP A 82 -1.65 20.61 2.41
C ASP A 82 -2.16 19.92 1.15
N SER A 83 -1.26 19.51 0.25
CA SER A 83 -1.69 18.83 -0.98
C SER A 83 -2.28 17.47 -0.67
N VAL A 84 -1.65 16.68 0.21
CA VAL A 84 -2.19 15.38 0.64
C VAL A 84 -3.56 15.58 1.28
N MET A 85 -3.75 16.55 2.18
CA MET A 85 -5.06 16.83 2.77
C MET A 85 -6.10 17.17 1.69
N VAL A 86 -5.79 18.03 0.72
CA VAL A 86 -6.74 18.42 -0.34
C VAL A 86 -7.16 17.22 -1.20
N TYR A 87 -6.20 16.45 -1.71
CA TYR A 87 -6.51 15.37 -2.64
C TYR A 87 -7.07 14.14 -1.94
N SER A 88 -6.65 13.86 -0.71
CA SER A 88 -7.23 12.79 0.11
C SER A 88 -8.68 13.11 0.49
N MET A 89 -8.99 14.37 0.81
CA MET A 89 -10.38 14.78 1.06
C MET A 89 -11.28 14.55 -0.15
N ILE A 90 -10.80 14.85 -1.36
CA ILE A 90 -11.54 14.59 -2.60
C ILE A 90 -11.80 13.09 -2.77
N MET A 91 -10.77 12.26 -2.61
CA MET A 91 -10.88 10.81 -2.75
C MET A 91 -11.79 10.19 -1.68
N ALA A 92 -11.69 10.65 -0.44
CA ALA A 92 -12.50 10.20 0.68
C ALA A 92 -13.96 10.61 0.52
N GLU A 93 -14.26 11.90 0.37
CA GLU A 93 -15.63 12.39 0.43
C GLU A 93 -16.42 12.15 -0.87
N LYS A 94 -15.78 12.37 -2.03
CA LYS A 94 -16.47 12.27 -3.34
C LYS A 94 -16.48 10.85 -3.88
N TYR A 95 -15.39 10.12 -3.69
CA TYR A 95 -15.20 8.78 -4.27
C TYR A 95 -15.25 7.65 -3.25
N HIS A 96 -15.38 7.99 -1.95
CA HIS A 96 -15.48 7.01 -0.86
C HIS A 96 -14.31 6.03 -0.80
N TYR A 97 -13.12 6.49 -1.21
CA TYR A 97 -11.92 5.68 -1.12
C TYR A 97 -11.42 5.64 0.32
N GLU A 98 -11.54 4.47 0.96
CA GLU A 98 -11.34 4.31 2.42
C GLU A 98 -9.96 4.75 2.90
N ARG A 99 -8.90 4.38 2.17
CA ARG A 99 -7.52 4.76 2.51
C ARG A 99 -7.36 6.28 2.63
N ALA A 100 -8.03 7.04 1.78
CA ALA A 100 -7.89 8.50 1.74
C ALA A 100 -8.42 9.20 3.00
N TYR A 101 -9.30 8.57 3.78
CA TYR A 101 -9.70 9.10 5.08
C TYR A 101 -8.53 9.10 6.08
N PHE A 102 -7.73 8.04 6.06
CA PHE A 102 -6.53 7.92 6.88
C PHE A 102 -5.42 8.81 6.34
N ASP A 103 -5.16 8.81 5.02
CA ASP A 103 -4.12 9.67 4.42
C ASP A 103 -4.36 11.16 4.73
N TYR A 104 -5.62 11.61 4.73
CA TYR A 104 -5.98 12.96 5.20
C TYR A 104 -5.59 13.19 6.65
N PHE A 105 -5.98 12.28 7.54
CA PHE A 105 -5.78 12.45 8.98
C PHE A 105 -4.29 12.38 9.35
N SER A 106 -3.51 11.53 8.67
CA SER A 106 -2.05 11.48 8.77
C SER A 106 -1.41 12.81 8.39
N ALA A 107 -1.80 13.39 7.26
CA ALA A 107 -1.30 14.68 6.82
C ALA A 107 -1.72 15.81 7.77
N PHE A 108 -2.93 15.76 8.32
CA PHE A 108 -3.39 16.70 9.36
C PHE A 108 -2.54 16.59 10.63
N CYS A 109 -2.31 15.37 11.12
CA CYS A 109 -1.51 15.11 12.31
C CYS A 109 -0.08 15.60 12.12
N GLU A 110 0.52 15.30 10.97
CA GLU A 110 1.86 15.77 10.61
C GLU A 110 1.93 17.30 10.57
N LYS A 111 0.96 17.96 9.93
CA LYS A 111 0.88 19.43 9.86
C LYS A 111 0.85 20.09 11.24
N ASN A 112 0.15 19.45 12.19
CA ASN A 112 -0.08 19.98 13.52
C ASN A 112 0.85 19.41 14.59
N ASN A 113 1.89 18.66 14.18
CA ASN A 113 2.82 17.99 15.09
C ASN A 113 2.11 17.12 16.15
N VAL A 114 1.07 16.41 15.73
CA VAL A 114 0.34 15.42 16.52
C VAL A 114 0.89 14.04 16.18
N GLU A 115 1.25 13.27 17.20
CA GLU A 115 1.65 11.87 17.01
C GLU A 115 0.44 11.05 16.54
N GLU A 116 0.59 10.41 15.39
CA GLU A 116 -0.39 9.48 14.85
C GLU A 116 -0.06 8.05 15.27
N ASN A 117 -1.09 7.33 15.72
CA ASN A 117 -0.97 5.89 15.95
C ASN A 117 -2.31 5.19 15.75
N TYR A 118 -2.50 4.58 14.57
CA TYR A 118 -3.73 3.84 14.25
C TYR A 118 -3.85 2.49 14.97
N GLN A 119 -2.80 2.02 15.64
CA GLN A 119 -2.86 0.84 16.51
C GLN A 119 -3.24 1.20 17.95
N ASP A 120 -3.07 2.47 18.34
CA ASP A 120 -3.37 2.97 19.68
C ASP A 120 -3.81 4.44 19.62
N PHE A 121 -5.12 4.66 19.42
CA PHE A 121 -5.72 6.00 19.34
C PHE A 121 -5.56 6.80 20.63
N SER A 122 -5.21 6.18 21.77
CA SER A 122 -4.95 6.90 23.02
C SER A 122 -3.67 7.76 22.97
N LYS A 123 -2.79 7.50 22.00
CA LYS A 123 -1.59 8.30 21.73
C LYS A 123 -1.87 9.58 20.93
N ILE A 124 -3.02 9.65 20.27
CA ILE A 124 -3.38 10.78 19.43
C ILE A 124 -3.91 11.91 20.33
N ASP A 125 -3.08 12.93 20.53
CA ASP A 125 -3.36 14.07 21.41
C ASP A 125 -3.61 15.36 20.62
N ILE A 126 -4.89 15.63 20.29
CA ILE A 126 -5.31 16.84 19.60
C ILE A 126 -5.57 18.02 20.55
N SER A 127 -5.49 17.80 21.87
CA SER A 127 -5.73 18.85 22.89
C SER A 127 -4.76 20.03 22.82
N LYS A 128 -3.59 19.79 22.22
CA LYS A 128 -2.50 20.77 22.08
C LYS A 128 -2.57 21.60 20.80
N THR A 129 -3.44 21.24 19.86
CA THR A 129 -3.65 21.99 18.62
C THR A 129 -4.45 23.27 18.87
N ASP A 130 -4.36 24.24 17.97
CA ASP A 130 -5.21 25.44 18.07
C ASP A 130 -6.70 25.08 17.89
N LYS A 131 -7.59 26.00 18.28
CA LYS A 131 -9.04 25.77 18.30
C LYS A 131 -9.60 25.36 16.92
N VAL A 132 -9.06 25.91 15.83
CA VAL A 132 -9.54 25.61 14.47
C VAL A 132 -9.10 24.21 14.08
N SER A 133 -7.83 23.90 14.26
CA SER A 133 -7.26 22.57 13.93
C SER A 133 -7.90 21.47 14.79
N LYS A 134 -8.12 21.70 16.08
CA LYS A 134 -8.82 20.75 16.95
C LYS A 134 -10.22 20.44 16.43
N LYS A 135 -10.99 21.46 16.04
CA LYS A 135 -12.32 21.27 15.48
C LYS A 135 -12.27 20.46 14.17
N GLN A 136 -11.32 20.78 13.29
CA GLN A 136 -11.12 20.06 12.04
C GLN A 136 -10.82 18.57 12.29
N ALA A 137 -9.94 18.25 13.25
CA ALA A 137 -9.65 16.87 13.64
C ALA A 137 -10.89 16.15 14.17
N GLU A 138 -11.64 16.79 15.09
CA GLU A 138 -12.84 16.20 15.67
C GLU A 138 -13.92 15.93 14.61
N ASP A 139 -14.12 16.87 13.68
CA ASP A 139 -15.08 16.72 12.60
C ASP A 139 -14.65 15.57 11.66
N TRP A 140 -13.36 15.47 11.31
CA TRP A 140 -12.86 14.38 10.47
C TRP A 140 -12.96 13.01 11.14
N LEU A 141 -12.61 12.90 12.42
CA LEU A 141 -12.76 11.67 13.20
C LEU A 141 -14.23 11.24 13.31
N ARG A 142 -15.17 12.18 13.41
CA ARG A 142 -16.62 11.86 13.36
C ARG A 142 -17.03 11.30 12.01
N ILE A 143 -16.48 11.82 10.92
CA ILE A 143 -16.72 11.29 9.58
C ILE A 143 -16.21 9.84 9.52
N MET A 144 -14.96 9.57 9.93
CA MET A 144 -14.38 8.22 9.96
C MET A 144 -15.22 7.25 10.80
N LEU A 145 -15.69 7.69 11.98
CA LEU A 145 -16.59 6.91 12.83
C LEU A 145 -17.92 6.61 12.13
N SER A 146 -18.55 7.61 11.50
CA SER A 146 -19.83 7.45 10.80
C SER A 146 -19.74 6.48 9.62
N LYS A 147 -18.56 6.40 9.00
CA LYS A 147 -18.23 5.48 7.91
C LYS A 147 -17.77 4.11 8.39
N LYS A 148 -17.71 3.89 9.71
CA LYS A 148 -17.22 2.65 10.35
C LYS A 148 -15.76 2.30 10.01
N LEU A 149 -14.94 3.32 9.71
CA LEU A 149 -13.50 3.17 9.48
C LEU A 149 -12.72 3.08 10.80
N ILE A 150 -13.28 3.66 11.85
CA ILE A 150 -12.80 3.55 13.23
C ILE A 150 -13.97 3.17 14.13
N THR A 151 -13.68 2.60 15.29
CA THR A 151 -14.69 2.25 16.29
C THR A 151 -15.06 3.45 17.17
N GLN A 152 -16.16 3.32 17.92
CA GLN A 152 -16.50 4.30 18.95
C GLN A 152 -15.44 4.37 20.05
N GLU A 153 -14.78 3.24 20.35
CA GLU A 153 -13.69 3.17 21.30
C GLU A 153 -12.48 3.96 20.81
N ASP A 154 -12.05 3.75 19.56
CA ASP A 154 -10.98 4.52 18.93
C ASP A 154 -11.26 6.03 19.00
N PHE A 155 -12.47 6.43 18.61
CA PHE A 155 -12.90 7.82 18.70
C PHE A 155 -12.82 8.35 20.15
N ASN A 156 -13.28 7.59 21.13
CA ASN A 156 -13.28 8.03 22.53
C ASN A 156 -11.86 8.12 23.12
N ASN A 157 -10.93 7.28 22.66
CA ASN A 157 -9.56 7.23 23.16
C ASN A 157 -8.70 8.42 22.71
N VAL A 158 -9.05 9.09 21.60
CA VAL A 158 -8.36 10.33 21.19
C VAL A 158 -8.46 11.40 22.28
N LYS A 159 -7.31 11.94 22.70
CA LYS A 159 -7.22 12.96 23.74
C LYS A 159 -7.56 14.34 23.18
N ARG A 160 -8.49 15.02 23.85
CA ARG A 160 -9.10 16.29 23.43
C ARG A 160 -8.90 17.37 24.47
#